data_AF-A0A7Y2AEP8-F1
#
_entry.id   AF-A0A7Y2AEP8-F1
#
_cell.length_a   1.000
_cell.length_b   1.000
_cell.length_c   1.000
_cell.angle_alpha   90.00
_cell.angle_beta   90.00
_cell.angle_gamma   90.00
#
_symmetry.space_group_name_H-M   'P 1'
#
loop_
_entity.id
_entity.type
_entity.pdbx_description
1 polymer ?
#
loop_
_entity_poly.entity_id
_entity_poly.type
_entity_poly.pdbx_seq_one_letter_code
_entity_poly.pdbx_strand_id
1 'polypeptide(L)'
;MFVEFENKDQTGREDDYAYLRVRSNRRGGDFRGPQITTTGWWTLGMSVTPDGMIHYYASPGVDDLTESDYITSQFPYDYRCERFRTFFYNVCSADDGRRWSTSFIVDDPKVFVLRPTGQIATQGSNNKR
;
A
#
# COMPACT_ATOMS: atom_id res chain seq x y z
N MET A 1 -2.28 1.60 2.19
CA MET A 1 -1.87 0.59 3.17
C MET A 1 -1.21 1.31 4.34
N PHE A 2 -1.44 0.87 5.57
CA PHE A 2 -0.79 1.43 6.76
C PHE A 2 -0.11 0.31 7.55
N VAL A 3 1.01 0.63 8.18
CA VAL A 3 1.54 -0.17 9.30
C VAL A 3 0.87 0.37 10.55
N GLU A 4 0.07 -0.47 11.22
CA GLU A 4 -0.67 -0.07 12.41
C GLU A 4 -0.15 -0.82 13.63
N PHE A 5 0.37 -0.06 14.59
CA PHE A 5 0.90 -0.56 15.83
C PHE A 5 -0.24 -0.80 16.84
N GLU A 6 -0.18 -1.92 17.52
CA GLU A 6 -1.11 -2.36 18.55
C GLU A 6 -0.35 -2.57 19.84
N ASN A 7 -0.65 -1.73 20.83
CA ASN A 7 -0.02 -1.80 22.14
C ASN A 7 -0.66 -2.94 22.96
N LYS A 8 0.19 -3.73 23.62
CA LYS A 8 -0.23 -4.86 24.45
C LYS A 8 -1.08 -4.46 25.64
N ASP A 9 -0.80 -3.29 26.25
CA ASP A 9 -1.55 -2.81 27.41
C ASP A 9 -2.99 -2.42 27.05
N GLN A 10 -3.24 -2.01 25.80
CA GLN A 10 -4.58 -1.73 25.28
C GLN A 10 -5.29 -2.98 24.74
N THR A 11 -4.54 -3.90 24.13
CA THR A 11 -5.12 -5.08 23.46
C THR A 11 -5.24 -6.32 24.34
N GLY A 12 -4.55 -6.35 25.49
CA GLY A 12 -4.45 -7.51 26.36
C GLY A 12 -3.64 -8.67 25.76
N ARG A 13 -2.84 -8.42 24.73
CA ARG A 13 -1.91 -9.39 24.15
C ARG A 13 -0.64 -9.50 24.99
N GLU A 14 0.13 -10.58 24.78
CA GLU A 14 1.39 -10.80 25.48
C GLU A 14 2.45 -9.77 25.07
N ASP A 15 2.54 -9.51 23.77
CA ASP A 15 3.53 -8.62 23.16
C ASP A 15 2.86 -7.54 22.30
N ASP A 16 3.56 -6.41 22.19
CA ASP A 16 3.25 -5.39 21.20
C ASP A 16 3.45 -5.98 19.80
N TYR A 17 2.61 -5.57 18.85
CA TYR A 17 2.74 -6.00 17.46
C TYR A 17 2.28 -4.90 16.51
N ALA A 18 2.53 -5.08 15.23
CA ALA A 18 1.88 -4.28 14.21
C ALA A 18 1.18 -5.19 13.18
N TYR A 19 0.35 -4.61 12.33
CA TYR A 19 -0.16 -5.31 11.15
C TYR A 19 -0.31 -4.35 9.99
N LEU A 20 -0.38 -4.92 8.79
CA LEU A 20 -0.66 -4.14 7.59
C LEU A 20 -2.17 -3.95 7.47
N ARG A 21 -2.65 -2.72 7.61
CA ARG A 21 -4.04 -2.37 7.26
C ARG A 21 -4.13 -2.04 5.78
N VAL A 22 -4.84 -2.88 5.03
CA VAL A 22 -5.19 -2.59 3.63
C VAL A 22 -6.43 -1.70 3.63
N ARG A 23 -6.36 -0.62 2.85
CA ARG A 23 -7.37 0.44 2.85
C ARG A 23 -8.42 0.17 1.80
N SER A 24 -9.68 0.38 2.17
CA SER A 24 -10.81 0.47 1.24
C SER A 24 -10.98 -0.76 0.33
N ASN A 25 -11.65 -1.79 0.83
CA ASN A 25 -12.18 -2.86 -0.01
C ASN A 25 -13.26 -2.35 -0.97
N ARG A 26 -13.91 -3.24 -1.73
CA ARG A 26 -15.01 -2.87 -2.65
C ARG A 26 -16.14 -2.07 -2.00
N ARG A 27 -16.39 -2.22 -0.70
CA ARG A 27 -17.41 -1.48 0.05
C ARG A 27 -16.83 -0.26 0.80
N GLY A 28 -15.56 0.06 0.58
CA GLY A 28 -14.87 1.17 1.23
C GLY A 28 -14.36 0.89 2.64
N GLY A 29 -14.51 -0.34 3.14
CA GLY A 29 -14.07 -0.73 4.47
C GLY A 29 -12.60 -1.17 4.48
N ASP A 30 -11.87 -0.81 5.53
CA ASP A 30 -10.51 -1.30 5.74
C ASP A 30 -10.50 -2.75 6.24
N PHE A 31 -9.40 -3.45 6.01
CA PHE A 31 -9.24 -4.83 6.45
C PHE A 31 -7.78 -5.16 6.80
N ARG A 32 -7.62 -6.19 7.62
CA ARG A 32 -6.30 -6.63 8.12
C ARG A 32 -5.60 -7.49 7.08
N GLY A 33 -4.33 -7.19 6.84
CA GLY A 33 -3.36 -8.01 6.14
C GLY A 33 -2.42 -8.72 7.13
N PRO A 34 -1.20 -9.07 6.70
CA PRO A 34 -0.20 -9.77 7.53
C PRO A 34 0.11 -9.05 8.83
N GLN A 35 0.34 -9.84 9.87
CA GLN A 35 0.81 -9.37 11.17
C GLN A 35 2.35 -9.27 11.15
N ILE A 36 2.86 -8.23 11.80
CA ILE A 36 4.28 -7.94 12.01
C ILE A 36 4.54 -8.16 13.51
N THR A 37 5.11 -9.32 13.85
CA THR A 37 5.38 -9.71 15.24
C THR A 37 6.83 -9.44 15.66
N THR A 38 7.70 -9.08 14.71
CA THR A 38 9.11 -8.78 14.96
C THR A 38 9.52 -7.53 14.21
N THR A 39 10.30 -6.67 14.87
CA THR A 39 10.96 -5.53 14.22
C THR A 39 11.95 -6.01 13.16
N GLY A 40 12.01 -5.31 12.05
CA GLY A 40 12.93 -5.61 10.96
C GLY A 40 12.54 -4.89 9.68
N TRP A 41 13.26 -5.19 8.61
CA TRP A 41 12.93 -4.70 7.28
C TRP A 41 11.69 -5.39 6.73
N TRP A 42 10.92 -4.63 5.97
CA TRP A 42 9.76 -5.11 5.23
C TRP A 42 9.74 -4.45 3.86
N THR A 43 9.58 -5.25 2.82
CA THR A 43 9.31 -4.74 1.47
C THR A 43 7.80 -4.66 1.28
N LEU A 44 7.31 -3.48 0.88
CA LEU A 44 5.88 -3.22 0.64
C LEU A 44 5.65 -2.91 -0.84
N GLY A 45 4.63 -3.52 -1.43
CA GLY A 45 4.37 -3.43 -2.86
C GLY A 45 2.92 -3.13 -3.22
N MET A 46 2.74 -2.39 -4.31
CA MET A 46 1.44 -2.18 -4.93
C MET A 46 1.60 -2.20 -6.44
N SER A 47 0.72 -2.91 -7.14
CA SER A 47 0.65 -2.88 -8.61
C SER A 47 -0.78 -2.56 -9.06
N VAL A 48 -0.89 -2.07 -10.30
CA VAL A 48 -2.18 -1.72 -10.91
C VAL A 48 -2.24 -2.36 -12.28
N THR A 49 -3.23 -3.21 -12.53
CA THR A 49 -3.46 -3.84 -13.83
C THR A 49 -4.24 -2.91 -14.78
N PRO A 50 -4.22 -3.17 -16.10
CA PRO A 50 -4.90 -2.33 -17.09
C PRO A 50 -6.42 -2.18 -16.90
N ASP A 51 -7.07 -3.13 -16.24
CA ASP A 51 -8.49 -3.07 -15.88
C ASP A 51 -8.76 -2.16 -14.66
N GLY A 52 -7.70 -1.61 -14.04
CA GLY A 52 -7.76 -0.70 -12.91
C GLY A 52 -7.85 -1.39 -11.56
N MET A 53 -7.65 -2.71 -11.48
CA MET A 53 -7.56 -3.43 -10.20
C MET A 53 -6.24 -3.11 -9.52
N ILE A 54 -6.26 -3.00 -8.19
CA ILE A 54 -5.09 -2.73 -7.37
C ILE A 54 -4.71 -4.00 -6.61
N HIS A 55 -3.45 -4.39 -6.68
CA HIS A 55 -2.89 -5.54 -5.99
C HIS A 55 -1.91 -5.08 -4.91
N TYR A 56 -1.96 -5.73 -3.74
CA TYR A 56 -1.09 -5.43 -2.61
C TYR A 56 -0.21 -6.62 -2.28
N TYR A 57 1.04 -6.33 -1.95
CA TYR A 57 2.08 -7.31 -1.63
C TYR A 57 2.86 -6.84 -0.41
N ALA A 58 3.34 -7.77 0.40
CA ALA A 58 4.32 -7.48 1.44
C ALA A 58 5.02 -8.74 1.92
N SER A 59 6.30 -8.60 2.26
CA SER A 59 7.07 -9.66 2.92
C SER A 59 8.13 -9.08 3.86
N PRO A 60 8.56 -9.84 4.89
CA PRO A 60 9.71 -9.50 5.70
C PRO A 60 11.00 -9.53 4.87
N GLY A 61 11.94 -8.63 5.16
CA GLY A 61 13.21 -8.51 4.46
C GLY A 61 13.29 -7.31 3.53
N VAL A 62 14.27 -7.35 2.64
CA VAL A 62 14.57 -6.30 1.64
C VAL A 62 14.58 -6.84 0.21
N ASP A 63 14.21 -8.12 0.04
CA ASP A 63 14.20 -8.77 -1.27
C ASP A 63 13.08 -8.21 -2.16
N ASP A 64 13.25 -8.37 -3.47
CA ASP A 64 12.22 -8.01 -4.45
C ASP A 64 10.96 -8.87 -4.23
N LEU A 65 9.81 -8.22 -4.25
CA LEU A 65 8.51 -8.89 -4.08
C LEU A 65 8.17 -9.75 -5.29
N THR A 66 7.59 -10.90 -5.00
CA THR A 66 7.13 -11.89 -5.98
C THR A 66 5.63 -12.13 -5.84
N GLU A 67 5.08 -12.99 -6.70
CA GLU A 67 3.67 -13.38 -6.61
C GLU A 67 3.33 -14.10 -5.29
N SER A 68 4.30 -14.79 -4.66
CA SER A 68 4.04 -15.45 -3.36
C SER A 68 3.83 -14.47 -2.21
N ASP A 69 4.26 -13.21 -2.36
CA ASP A 69 4.12 -12.15 -1.37
C ASP A 69 2.76 -11.43 -1.47
N TYR A 70 1.85 -11.96 -2.29
CA TYR A 70 0.53 -11.43 -2.54
C TYR A 70 -0.35 -11.43 -1.27
N ILE A 71 -0.98 -10.29 -1.00
CA ILE A 71 -1.97 -10.13 0.06
C ILE A 71 -3.38 -10.21 -0.52
N THR A 72 -3.70 -9.35 -1.48
CA THR A 72 -5.08 -9.17 -1.97
C THR A 72 -5.14 -8.30 -3.24
N SER A 73 -6.27 -8.39 -3.94
CA SER A 73 -6.62 -7.56 -5.08
C SER A 73 -7.97 -6.90 -4.85
N GLN A 74 -8.07 -5.60 -5.12
CA GLN A 74 -9.28 -4.82 -4.83
C GLN A 74 -9.59 -3.82 -5.94
N PHE A 75 -10.87 -3.54 -6.08
CA PHE A 75 -11.37 -2.28 -6.64
C PHE A 75 -11.86 -1.43 -5.45
N PRO A 76 -11.03 -0.53 -4.90
CA PRO A 76 -11.46 0.27 -3.75
C PRO A 76 -12.72 1.06 -4.05
N TYR A 77 -13.72 0.95 -3.18
CA TYR A 77 -15.05 1.55 -3.40
C TYR A 77 -15.74 1.10 -4.71
N ASP A 78 -15.34 -0.06 -5.25
CA ASP A 78 -15.77 -0.57 -6.56
C ASP A 78 -15.34 0.31 -7.75
N TYR A 79 -14.37 1.20 -7.53
CA TYR A 79 -13.79 2.05 -8.57
C TYR A 79 -12.57 1.43 -9.21
N ARG A 80 -12.39 1.75 -10.50
CA ARG A 80 -11.20 1.41 -11.28
C ARG A 80 -10.17 2.51 -11.15
N CYS A 81 -8.92 2.12 -10.94
CA CYS A 81 -7.81 3.05 -11.02
C CYS A 81 -7.56 3.42 -12.49
N GLU A 82 -7.80 4.68 -12.86
CA GLU A 82 -7.56 5.16 -14.23
C GLU A 82 -6.16 5.74 -14.41
N ARG A 83 -5.58 6.28 -13.34
CA ARG A 83 -4.33 7.04 -13.38
C ARG A 83 -3.58 6.91 -12.07
N PHE A 84 -2.28 6.66 -12.17
CA PHE A 84 -1.35 6.80 -11.06
C PHE A 84 -0.68 8.17 -11.14
N ARG A 85 -0.78 8.99 -10.09
CA ARG A 85 -0.25 10.37 -10.08
C ARG A 85 0.85 10.59 -9.06
N THR A 86 0.65 10.12 -7.84
CA THR A 86 1.54 10.39 -6.71
C THR A 86 1.67 9.14 -5.85
N PHE A 87 2.88 8.88 -5.37
CA PHE A 87 3.13 7.95 -4.28
C PHE A 87 3.80 8.72 -3.14
N PHE A 88 3.38 8.46 -1.91
CA PHE A 88 3.89 9.15 -0.73
C PHE A 88 3.79 8.23 0.49
N TYR A 89 4.58 8.54 1.51
CA TYR A 89 4.46 7.96 2.83
C TYR A 89 3.76 8.96 3.72
N ASN A 90 2.79 8.49 4.49
CA ASN A 90 2.14 9.29 5.51
C ASN A 90 2.41 8.67 6.87
N VAL A 91 2.72 9.53 7.84
CA VAL A 91 3.13 9.17 9.18
C VAL A 91 2.18 9.87 10.12
N CYS A 92 1.28 9.09 10.72
CA CYS A 92 0.33 9.60 11.69
C CYS A 92 0.91 9.39 13.08
N SER A 93 1.20 10.48 13.79
CA SER A 93 1.59 10.45 15.20
C SER A 93 0.48 11.05 16.04
N ALA A 94 0.19 10.46 17.20
CA ALA A 94 -0.52 11.17 18.24
C ALA A 94 0.41 12.26 18.79
N ASP A 95 -0.04 13.51 18.77
CA ASP A 95 0.72 14.64 19.29
C ASP A 95 0.28 14.92 20.73
N ASP A 96 1.19 14.69 21.68
CA ASP A 96 1.04 15.16 23.06
C ASP A 96 2.08 16.22 23.42
N GLY A 97 2.77 16.78 22.41
CA GLY A 97 3.84 17.76 22.54
C GLY A 97 5.11 17.25 23.23
N ARG A 98 5.21 15.95 23.52
CA ARG A 98 6.31 15.38 24.33
C ARG A 98 6.92 14.11 23.75
N ARG A 99 6.12 13.27 23.10
CA ARG A 99 6.52 11.97 22.57
C ARG A 99 6.41 11.93 21.05
N TRP A 100 7.37 11.27 20.43
CA TRP A 100 7.33 10.93 19.02
C TRP A 100 6.83 9.48 18.87
N SER A 101 6.17 9.21 17.75
CA SER A 101 5.81 7.85 17.35
C SER A 101 7.06 6.99 17.06
N THR A 102 6.83 5.70 16.81
CA THR A 102 7.87 4.73 16.42
C THR A 102 8.73 5.29 15.28
N SER A 103 10.06 5.26 15.46
CA SER A 103 10.99 5.62 14.38
C SER A 103 10.96 4.56 13.28
N PHE A 104 10.94 4.99 12.02
CA PHE A 104 11.01 4.12 10.85
C PHE A 104 12.01 4.70 9.85
N ILE A 105 12.55 3.83 9.02
CA ILE A 105 13.40 4.18 7.89
C ILE A 105 12.63 3.81 6.63
N VAL A 106 12.59 4.73 5.68
CA VAL A 106 12.12 4.45 4.32
C VAL A 106 13.35 4.42 3.44
N ASP A 107 13.58 3.31 2.77
CA ASP A 107 14.75 3.10 1.92
C ASP A 107 14.35 2.60 0.52
N ASP A 108 15.18 2.93 -0.46
CA ASP A 108 15.13 2.50 -1.87
C ASP A 108 13.72 2.44 -2.52
N PRO A 109 12.92 3.53 -2.51
CA PRO A 109 11.61 3.53 -3.15
C PRO A 109 11.72 3.43 -4.68
N LYS A 110 11.03 2.46 -5.28
CA LYS A 110 11.02 2.23 -6.73
C LYS A 110 9.63 2.37 -7.33
N VAL A 111 9.57 2.92 -8.54
CA VAL A 111 8.35 2.99 -9.35
C VAL A 111 8.65 2.45 -10.74
N PHE A 112 7.91 1.43 -11.14
CA PHE A 112 8.01 0.82 -12.46
C PHE A 112 6.76 1.11 -13.27
N VAL A 113 6.92 1.31 -14.57
CA VAL A 113 5.80 1.47 -15.51
C VAL A 113 5.99 0.53 -16.69
N LEU A 114 5.03 -0.38 -16.87
CA LEU A 114 4.92 -1.16 -18.08
C LEU A 114 4.28 -0.28 -19.16
N ARG A 115 5.08 0.10 -20.16
CA ARG A 115 4.56 0.79 -21.35
C ARG A 115 4.09 -0.27 -22.34
N PRO A 116 2.84 -0.23 -22.81
CA PRO A 116 2.41 -1.13 -23.87
C PRO A 116 3.32 -0.96 -25.09
N THR A 117 3.88 -2.06 -25.59
CA THR A 117 4.57 -2.11 -26.88
C THR A 117 3.52 -2.07 -28.00
N GLY A 118 2.90 -0.91 -28.20
CA GLY A 118 1.89 -0.67 -29.24
C GLY A 118 1.40 0.78 -29.20
N GLN A 119 1.11 1.38 -30.36
CA GLN A 119 0.57 2.73 -30.44
C GLN A 119 -0.72 2.83 -29.61
N ILE A 120 -0.67 3.58 -28.52
CA ILE A 120 -1.88 4.07 -27.85
C ILE A 120 -2.57 4.96 -28.88
N ALA A 121 -3.71 4.52 -29.41
CA ALA A 121 -4.54 5.32 -30.30
C ALA A 121 -5.03 6.54 -29.51
N THR A 122 -4.33 7.66 -29.61
CA THR A 122 -4.83 8.94 -29.14
C THR A 122 -6.02 9.31 -30.01
N GLN A 123 -7.21 9.32 -29.41
CA GLN A 123 -8.41 9.81 -30.07
C GLN A 123 -8.19 11.30 -30.36
N GLY A 124 -7.81 11.62 -31.59
CA GLY A 124 -7.58 13.00 -32.02
C GLY A 124 -8.89 13.78 -31.87
N SER A 125 -8.89 14.78 -30.98
CA SER A 125 -10.00 15.71 -30.86
C SER A 125 -10.10 16.54 -32.15
N ASN A 126 -10.87 16.07 -33.11
CA ASN A 126 -11.24 16.83 -34.29
C ASN A 126 -12.29 17.88 -33.90
N ASN A 127 -11.86 18.94 -33.21
CA ASN A 127 -12.63 20.19 -33.16
C ASN A 127 -12.36 20.94 -34.47
N LYS A 128 -13.21 20.69 -35.48
CA LYS A 128 -13.33 21.61 -36.62
C LYS A 128 -14.18 22.82 -36.17
N ARG A 129 -13.59 24.00 -36.37
CA ARG A 129 -14.23 25.31 -36.27
C ARG A 129 -15.29 25.49 -37.35
#